data_AF-A0AAW9FQ37-F1
#
_entry.id   AF-A0AAW9FQ37-F1
#
_cell.length_a   1.000
_cell.length_b   1.000
_cell.length_c   1.000
_cell.angle_alpha   90.00
_cell.angle_beta   90.00
_cell.angle_gamma   90.00
#
_symmetry.space_group_name_H-M   'P 1'
#
loop_
_entity.id
_entity.type
_entity.pdbx_description
1 polymer ?
#
loop_
_entity_poly.entity_id
_entity_poly.type
_entity_poly.pdbx_seq_one_letter_code
_entity_poly.pdbx_strand_id
1 'polypeptide(L)'
;MDLDNFKNIWKEEEIKTTPEVSLERQKRIHMPLDKIRKNMRIEFWYTIPMILIFIVSAFFINDLKLRTYIIIVLLSMTIVTFFYFSKFFMLYKNIGNNNLNTKDNLKDLLFQFELNRQYYNSYYVASIPFFVTITILSFEYLPLYKKIHDLELVFVAIISITSGLFTMYFFGKWWFYEFYGKYISQIVEVLKEIGNTELEYNFGKNIFKVNTKKNIYLRTENYLVNKIGNSGKIINILLWIFIPFICLLIFIFICGFIVGYLGLFN
;
A
#
# COMPACT_ATOMS: atom_id res chain seq x y z
N MET A 1 -21.07 44.63 -21.79
CA MET A 1 -20.59 44.20 -20.46
C MET A 1 -19.58 45.24 -20.01
N ASP A 2 -19.94 46.05 -19.02
CA ASP A 2 -19.17 47.23 -18.61
C ASP A 2 -18.10 46.90 -17.57
N LEU A 3 -16.96 47.59 -17.65
CA LEU A 3 -15.81 47.49 -16.74
C LEU A 3 -16.20 47.70 -15.28
N ASP A 4 -17.22 48.53 -15.02
CA ASP A 4 -17.74 48.76 -13.68
C ASP A 4 -18.46 47.53 -13.11
N ASN A 5 -19.06 46.71 -13.98
CA ASN A 5 -19.69 45.47 -13.59
C ASN A 5 -18.63 44.42 -13.20
N PHE A 6 -17.51 44.37 -13.93
CA PHE A 6 -16.36 43.56 -13.54
C PHE A 6 -15.75 44.01 -12.21
N LYS A 7 -15.63 45.32 -11.98
CA LYS A 7 -15.09 45.86 -10.72
C LYS A 7 -15.99 45.58 -9.52
N ASN A 8 -17.31 45.55 -9.71
CA ASN A 8 -18.28 45.17 -8.68
C ASN A 8 -18.24 43.67 -8.39
N ILE A 9 -18.16 42.82 -9.42
CA ILE A 9 -17.98 41.36 -9.25
C ILE A 9 -16.66 41.07 -8.53
N TRP A 10 -15.57 41.77 -8.88
CA TRP A 10 -14.26 41.61 -8.23
C TRP A 10 -14.23 42.12 -6.77
N LYS A 11 -15.05 43.14 -6.46
CA LYS A 11 -15.28 43.60 -5.08
C LYS A 11 -16.19 42.68 -4.28
N GLU A 12 -17.17 42.03 -4.90
CA GLU A 12 -17.97 40.99 -4.24
C GLU A 12 -17.15 39.70 -4.02
N GLU A 13 -16.12 39.47 -4.84
CA GLU A 13 -15.09 38.47 -4.65
C GLU A 13 -13.93 38.92 -3.73
N GLU A 14 -13.99 40.11 -3.09
CA GLU A 14 -13.02 40.50 -2.05
C GLU A 14 -13.06 39.50 -0.90
N ILE A 15 -12.17 38.52 -1.00
CA ILE A 15 -11.50 37.76 0.05
C ILE A 15 -12.43 37.53 1.26
N LYS A 16 -13.42 36.66 1.10
CA LYS A 16 -13.77 35.76 2.21
C LYS A 16 -12.50 34.98 2.50
N THR A 17 -11.70 35.48 3.43
CA THR A 17 -10.53 34.80 3.96
C THR A 17 -10.90 33.34 4.12
N THR A 18 -10.17 32.46 3.45
CA THR A 18 -10.46 31.03 3.55
C THR A 18 -10.54 30.70 5.04
N PRO A 19 -11.62 30.07 5.51
CA PRO A 19 -11.86 29.96 6.94
C PRO A 19 -10.64 29.33 7.59
N GLU A 20 -9.99 30.11 8.46
CA GLU A 20 -8.78 29.67 9.13
C GLU A 20 -9.12 28.48 10.03
N VAL A 21 -8.26 27.47 9.99
CA VAL A 21 -8.43 26.29 10.83
C VAL A 21 -8.09 26.70 12.26
N SER A 22 -9.01 26.48 13.20
CA SER A 22 -8.74 26.77 14.61
C SER A 22 -7.48 26.05 15.11
N LEU A 23 -6.71 26.68 16.01
CA LEU A 23 -5.45 26.14 16.54
C LEU A 23 -5.61 24.72 17.12
N GLU A 24 -6.76 24.41 17.71
CA GLU A 24 -7.06 23.07 18.22
C GLU A 24 -7.19 22.04 17.09
N ARG A 25 -7.90 22.38 16.01
CA ARG A 25 -8.05 21.52 14.83
C ARG A 25 -6.72 21.35 14.10
N GLN A 26 -5.89 22.40 14.03
CA GLN A 26 -4.53 22.30 13.50
C GLN A 26 -3.72 21.27 14.30
N LYS A 27 -3.75 21.30 15.64
CA LYS A 27 -3.07 20.29 16.48
C LYS A 27 -3.58 18.88 16.21
N ARG A 28 -4.89 18.70 16.03
CA ARG A 28 -5.49 17.39 15.68
C ARG A 28 -5.02 16.85 14.33
N ILE A 29 -4.68 17.71 13.37
CA ILE A 29 -4.18 17.32 12.04
C ILE A 29 -2.66 17.04 12.06
N HIS A 30 -1.88 17.77 12.85
CA HIS A 30 -0.42 17.58 12.93
C HIS A 30 -0.04 16.18 13.42
N MET A 31 -0.76 15.66 14.42
CA MET A 31 -0.49 14.32 14.97
C MET A 31 -0.56 13.18 13.93
N PRO A 32 -1.65 13.01 13.14
CA PRO A 32 -1.70 12.01 12.08
C PRO A 32 -0.70 12.29 10.94
N LEU A 33 -0.39 13.55 10.63
CA LEU A 33 0.64 13.89 9.65
C LEU A 33 2.03 13.44 10.07
N ASP A 34 2.38 13.65 11.34
CA ASP A 34 3.65 13.19 11.89
C ASP A 34 3.76 11.67 11.88
N LYS A 35 2.65 10.96 12.13
CA LYS A 35 2.60 9.50 12.01
C LYS A 35 2.83 9.05 10.57
N ILE A 36 2.18 9.69 9.59
CA ILE A 36 2.41 9.42 8.17
C ILE A 36 3.89 9.64 7.83
N ARG A 37 4.47 10.80 8.17
CA ARG A 37 5.88 11.11 7.92
C ARG A 37 6.84 10.12 8.58
N LYS A 38 6.54 9.69 9.81
CA LYS A 38 7.33 8.68 10.50
C LYS A 38 7.30 7.34 9.76
N ASN A 39 6.11 6.90 9.33
CA ASN A 39 5.95 5.65 8.58
C ASN A 39 6.68 5.71 7.23
N MET A 40 6.57 6.85 6.53
CA MET A 40 7.31 7.10 5.30
C MET A 40 8.82 6.94 5.49
N ARG A 41 9.37 7.55 6.54
CA ARG A 41 10.79 7.46 6.87
C ARG A 41 11.21 6.02 7.19
N ILE A 42 10.40 5.31 7.98
CA ILE A 42 10.62 3.91 8.33
C ILE A 42 10.68 3.07 7.04
N GLU A 43 9.68 3.16 6.17
CA GLU A 43 9.61 2.39 4.93
C GLU A 43 10.84 2.61 4.05
N PHE A 44 11.27 3.86 3.90
CA PHE A 44 12.50 4.20 3.17
C PHE A 44 13.75 3.54 3.79
N TRP A 45 13.96 3.70 5.10
CA TRP A 45 15.13 3.17 5.78
C TRP A 45 15.15 1.64 5.91
N TYR A 46 14.00 0.98 5.86
CA TYR A 46 13.94 -0.49 5.77
C TYR A 46 14.19 -1.00 4.35
N THR A 47 13.79 -0.24 3.33
CA THR A 47 13.89 -0.69 1.93
C THR A 47 15.34 -0.65 1.42
N ILE A 48 16.12 0.38 1.75
CA ILE A 48 17.53 0.50 1.35
C ILE A 48 18.37 -0.72 1.76
N PRO A 49 18.47 -1.10 3.05
CA PRO A 49 19.28 -2.24 3.46
C PRO A 49 18.73 -3.55 2.88
N MET A 50 17.41 -3.70 2.71
CA MET A 50 16.85 -4.88 2.04
C MET A 50 17.37 -5.04 0.62
N ILE A 51 17.32 -3.98 -0.20
CA ILE A 51 17.83 -4.01 -1.57
C ILE A 51 19.32 -4.37 -1.59
N LEU A 52 20.12 -3.77 -0.70
CA LEU A 52 21.55 -4.05 -0.58
C LEU A 52 21.81 -5.51 -0.22
N ILE A 53 21.08 -6.07 0.76
CA ILE A 53 21.19 -7.47 1.14
C ILE A 53 20.87 -8.39 -0.03
N PHE A 54 19.81 -8.12 -0.79
CA PHE A 54 19.47 -8.92 -1.98
C PHE A 54 20.56 -8.85 -3.05
N ILE A 55 21.08 -7.66 -3.37
CA ILE A 55 22.17 -7.50 -4.34
C ILE A 55 23.42 -8.25 -3.88
N VAL A 56 23.82 -8.09 -2.62
CA VAL A 56 24.98 -8.80 -2.05
C VAL A 56 24.76 -10.31 -2.08
N SER A 57 23.55 -10.78 -1.74
CA SER A 57 23.21 -12.21 -1.78
C SER A 57 23.35 -12.81 -3.19
N ALA A 58 23.05 -12.03 -4.23
CA ALA A 58 23.17 -12.48 -5.61
C ALA A 58 24.64 -12.76 -6.02
N PHE A 59 25.62 -12.08 -5.42
CA PHE A 59 27.04 -12.34 -5.69
C PHE A 59 27.52 -13.69 -5.16
N PHE A 60 26.83 -14.28 -4.18
CA PHE A 60 27.14 -15.62 -3.66
C PHE A 60 26.55 -16.76 -4.50
N ILE A 61 25.84 -16.46 -5.59
CA ILE A 61 25.34 -17.46 -6.53
C ILE A 61 26.49 -17.96 -7.41
N ASN A 62 26.75 -19.27 -7.35
CA ASN A 62 27.83 -19.93 -8.11
C ASN A 62 27.53 -20.03 -9.62
N ASP A 63 26.26 -20.27 -9.99
CA ASP A 63 25.86 -20.37 -11.39
C ASP A 63 25.86 -18.99 -12.05
N LEU A 64 26.71 -18.82 -13.07
CA LEU A 64 26.91 -17.53 -13.75
C LEU A 64 25.64 -17.05 -14.48
N LYS A 65 24.85 -17.95 -15.07
CA LYS A 65 23.62 -17.60 -15.81
C LYS A 65 22.56 -17.13 -14.83
N LEU A 66 22.31 -17.91 -13.78
CA LEU A 66 21.36 -17.55 -12.72
C LEU A 66 21.76 -16.24 -12.05
N ARG A 67 23.04 -16.09 -11.70
CA ARG A 67 23.56 -14.86 -11.09
C ARG A 67 23.29 -13.65 -11.98
N THR A 68 23.57 -13.76 -13.27
CA THR A 68 23.31 -12.69 -14.24
C THR A 68 21.83 -12.33 -14.30
N TYR A 69 20.93 -13.32 -14.39
CA TYR A 69 19.49 -13.08 -14.42
C TYR A 69 18.98 -12.41 -13.14
N ILE A 70 19.40 -12.89 -11.96
CA ILE A 70 19.01 -12.30 -10.67
C ILE A 70 19.53 -10.87 -10.55
N ILE A 71 20.77 -10.59 -10.93
CA ILE A 71 21.32 -9.22 -10.90
C ILE A 71 20.52 -8.28 -11.80
N ILE A 72 20.18 -8.70 -13.02
CA ILE A 72 19.37 -7.88 -13.94
C ILE A 72 18.00 -7.58 -13.32
N VAL A 73 17.31 -8.59 -12.78
CA VAL A 73 16.00 -8.42 -12.13
C VAL A 73 16.11 -7.45 -10.94
N LEU A 74 17.10 -7.63 -10.07
CA LEU A 74 17.31 -6.75 -8.90
C LEU A 74 17.64 -5.31 -9.32
N LEU A 75 18.44 -5.11 -10.37
CA LEU A 75 18.74 -3.79 -10.89
C LEU A 75 17.47 -3.11 -11.44
N SER A 76 16.66 -3.83 -12.22
CA SER A 76 15.38 -3.32 -12.73
C SER A 76 14.41 -2.98 -11.59
N MET A 77 14.30 -3.84 -10.57
CA MET A 77 13.50 -3.57 -9.37
C MET A 77 13.99 -2.31 -8.64
N THR A 78 15.31 -2.13 -8.53
CA THR A 78 15.92 -0.96 -7.88
C THR A 78 15.55 0.34 -8.60
N ILE A 79 15.56 0.35 -9.94
CA ILE A 79 15.16 1.52 -10.74
C ILE A 79 13.69 1.89 -10.48
N VAL A 80 12.79 0.91 -10.51
CA VAL A 80 11.36 1.14 -10.23
C VAL A 80 11.15 1.66 -8.81
N THR A 81 11.86 1.07 -7.85
CA THR A 81 11.80 1.47 -6.44
C THR A 81 12.32 2.90 -6.23
N PHE A 82 13.41 3.27 -6.90
CA PHE A 82 13.95 4.62 -6.89
C PHE A 82 12.95 5.65 -7.44
N PHE A 83 12.30 5.33 -8.57
CA PHE A 83 11.27 6.21 -9.13
C PHE A 83 10.09 6.40 -8.17
N TYR A 84 9.60 5.33 -7.55
CA TYR A 84 8.56 5.38 -6.54
C TYR A 84 8.96 6.27 -5.35
N PHE A 85 10.13 6.03 -4.76
CA PHE A 85 10.59 6.81 -3.60
C PHE A 85 10.86 8.27 -3.93
N SER A 86 11.18 8.60 -5.19
CA SER A 86 11.32 10.00 -5.63
C SER A 86 9.99 10.77 -5.50
N LYS A 87 8.87 10.16 -5.91
CA LYS A 87 7.52 10.74 -5.74
C LYS A 87 7.09 10.75 -4.28
N PHE A 88 7.41 9.68 -3.56
CA PHE A 88 7.14 9.56 -2.13
C PHE A 88 7.85 10.64 -1.30
N PHE A 89 9.09 10.97 -1.64
CA PHE A 89 9.87 12.02 -0.98
C PHE A 89 9.32 13.42 -1.26
N MET A 90 8.77 13.65 -2.46
CA MET A 90 8.10 14.91 -2.79
C MET A 90 6.91 15.16 -1.85
N LEU A 91 6.05 14.16 -1.64
CA LEU A 91 4.96 14.25 -0.66
C LEU A 91 5.51 14.46 0.76
N TYR A 92 6.53 13.71 1.18
CA TYR A 92 7.15 13.85 2.50
C TYR A 92 7.62 15.29 2.78
N LYS A 93 8.22 15.95 1.78
CA LYS A 93 8.65 17.35 1.88
C LYS A 93 7.45 18.30 1.95
N ASN A 94 6.43 18.08 1.14
CA ASN A 94 5.23 18.92 1.12
C ASN A 94 4.47 18.88 2.45
N ILE A 95 4.35 17.71 3.08
CA ILE A 95 3.73 17.60 4.43
C ILE A 95 4.49 18.48 5.45
N GLY A 96 5.82 18.56 5.35
CA GLY A 96 6.65 19.33 6.27
C GLY A 96 6.65 20.84 6.03
N ASN A 97 6.36 21.28 4.81
CA ASN A 97 6.42 22.68 4.40
C ASN A 97 5.03 23.35 4.29
N ASN A 98 3.95 22.57 4.21
CA ASN A 98 2.61 23.11 4.03
C ASN A 98 2.12 23.80 5.32
N ASN A 99 1.80 25.08 5.20
CA ASN A 99 1.17 25.85 6.26
C ASN A 99 -0.31 25.44 6.35
N LEU A 100 -0.70 24.60 7.30
CA LEU A 100 -2.05 24.01 7.38
C LEU A 100 -3.14 25.00 7.84
N ASN A 101 -2.85 26.29 7.78
CA ASN A 101 -3.67 27.36 8.35
C ASN A 101 -4.94 27.61 7.54
N THR A 102 -4.91 27.28 6.24
CA THR A 102 -6.03 27.51 5.33
C THR A 102 -6.68 26.21 4.88
N LYS A 103 -7.99 26.29 4.64
CA LYS A 103 -8.81 25.20 4.09
C LYS A 103 -8.28 24.67 2.75
N ASP A 104 -7.72 25.54 1.91
CA ASP A 104 -7.21 25.13 0.59
C ASP A 104 -5.89 24.36 0.68
N ASN A 105 -5.02 24.67 1.65
CA ASN A 105 -3.81 23.90 1.89
C ASN A 105 -4.12 22.46 2.38
N LEU A 106 -5.21 22.29 3.12
CA LEU A 106 -5.72 20.96 3.51
C LEU A 106 -6.30 20.18 2.32
N LYS A 107 -7.00 20.87 1.40
CA LYS A 107 -7.48 20.24 0.17
C LYS A 107 -6.33 19.78 -0.73
N ASP A 108 -5.33 20.62 -0.91
CA ASP A 108 -4.14 20.28 -1.70
C ASP A 108 -3.42 19.08 -1.08
N LEU A 109 -3.21 19.07 0.24
CA LEU A 109 -2.61 17.95 0.95
C LEU A 109 -3.40 16.64 0.72
N LEU A 110 -4.73 16.70 0.78
CA LEU A 110 -5.58 15.55 0.49
C LEU A 110 -5.42 15.06 -0.96
N PHE A 111 -5.38 15.98 -1.94
CA PHE A 111 -5.07 15.65 -3.33
C PHE A 111 -3.72 14.94 -3.48
N GLN A 112 -2.69 15.43 -2.80
CA GLN A 112 -1.37 14.80 -2.81
C GLN A 112 -1.38 13.40 -2.18
N PHE A 113 -2.20 13.15 -1.15
CA PHE A 113 -2.38 11.81 -0.59
C PHE A 113 -3.02 10.83 -1.57
N GLU A 114 -4.02 11.28 -2.34
CA GLU A 114 -4.65 10.47 -3.37
C GLU A 114 -3.66 10.13 -4.49
N LEU A 115 -2.88 11.12 -4.93
CA LEU A 115 -1.83 10.89 -5.91
C LEU A 115 -0.79 9.88 -5.40
N ASN A 116 -0.39 9.98 -4.14
CA ASN A 116 0.53 9.02 -3.54
C ASN A 116 -0.07 7.61 -3.41
N ARG A 117 -1.37 7.48 -3.13
CA ARG A 117 -2.07 6.18 -3.15
C ARG A 117 -2.01 5.54 -4.54
N GLN A 118 -2.18 6.34 -5.59
CA GLN A 118 -2.06 5.85 -6.97
C GLN A 118 -0.64 5.39 -7.26
N TYR A 119 0.38 6.17 -6.91
CA TYR A 119 1.79 5.75 -7.04
C TYR A 119 2.08 4.47 -6.24
N TYR A 120 1.51 4.34 -5.04
CA TYR A 120 1.62 3.13 -4.22
C TYR A 120 1.05 1.91 -4.95
N ASN A 121 -0.17 1.99 -5.48
CA ASN A 121 -0.78 0.90 -6.25
C ASN A 121 0.02 0.58 -7.51
N SER A 122 0.48 1.60 -8.24
CA SER A 122 1.30 1.42 -9.44
C SER A 122 2.63 0.73 -9.12
N TYR A 123 3.25 1.01 -7.98
CA TYR A 123 4.46 0.33 -7.53
C TYR A 123 4.24 -1.17 -7.28
N TYR A 124 3.11 -1.55 -6.67
CA TYR A 124 2.75 -2.97 -6.49
C TYR A 124 2.46 -3.65 -7.83
N VAL A 125 1.75 -2.99 -8.74
CA VAL A 125 1.48 -3.54 -10.08
C VAL A 125 2.78 -3.71 -10.87
N ALA A 126 3.68 -2.72 -10.82
CA ALA A 126 5.00 -2.80 -11.46
C ALA A 126 5.89 -3.89 -10.83
N SER A 127 5.58 -4.34 -9.61
CA SER A 127 6.31 -5.42 -8.94
C SER A 127 5.92 -6.82 -9.43
N ILE A 128 4.76 -6.96 -10.08
CA ILE A 128 4.21 -8.26 -10.54
C ILE A 128 5.16 -8.99 -11.49
N PRO A 129 5.69 -8.37 -12.57
CA PRO A 129 6.59 -9.07 -13.48
C PRO A 129 7.85 -9.58 -12.78
N PHE A 130 8.40 -8.84 -11.83
CA PHE A 130 9.59 -9.27 -11.09
C PHE A 130 9.30 -10.48 -10.19
N PHE A 131 8.16 -10.48 -9.50
CA PHE A 131 7.72 -11.63 -8.70
C PHE A 131 7.57 -12.88 -9.57
N VAL A 132 6.92 -12.75 -10.73
CA VAL A 132 6.75 -13.86 -11.69
C VAL A 132 8.10 -14.36 -12.18
N THR A 133 9.01 -13.47 -12.57
CA THR A 133 10.35 -13.86 -13.05
C THR A 133 11.16 -14.56 -11.97
N ILE A 134 11.18 -14.07 -10.73
CA ILE A 134 11.88 -14.72 -9.61
C ILE A 134 11.29 -16.12 -9.35
N THR A 135 9.97 -16.27 -9.46
CA THR A 135 9.29 -17.56 -9.29
C THR A 135 9.67 -18.55 -10.39
N ILE A 136 9.71 -18.12 -11.66
CA ILE A 136 10.14 -18.96 -12.80
C ILE A 136 11.61 -19.37 -12.66
N LEU A 137 12.50 -18.43 -12.36
CA LEU A 137 13.91 -18.72 -12.11
C LEU A 137 14.09 -19.71 -10.95
N SER A 138 13.22 -19.63 -9.95
CA SER A 138 13.25 -20.59 -8.85
C SER A 138 12.93 -22.00 -9.31
N PHE A 139 11.92 -22.19 -10.15
CA PHE A 139 11.58 -23.51 -10.71
C PHE A 139 12.67 -24.08 -11.63
N GLU A 140 13.35 -23.23 -12.40
CA GLU A 140 14.39 -23.67 -13.33
C GLU A 140 15.69 -24.07 -12.60
N TYR A 141 16.10 -23.31 -11.57
CA TYR A 141 17.42 -23.47 -10.97
C TYR A 141 17.46 -24.16 -9.61
N LEU A 142 16.37 -24.15 -8.80
CA LEU A 142 16.41 -24.83 -7.50
C LEU A 142 16.34 -26.36 -7.64
N PRO A 143 17.18 -27.11 -6.92
CA PRO A 143 17.25 -28.57 -7.03
C PRO A 143 15.97 -29.28 -6.54
N LEU A 144 15.16 -28.61 -5.71
CA LEU A 144 13.87 -29.14 -5.23
C LEU A 144 12.90 -29.41 -6.38
N TYR A 145 12.90 -28.59 -7.42
CA TYR A 145 11.93 -28.67 -8.51
C TYR A 145 12.40 -29.56 -9.67
N LYS A 146 13.70 -29.84 -9.76
CA LYS A 146 14.28 -30.72 -10.81
C LYS A 146 13.84 -32.17 -10.73
N LYS A 147 13.22 -32.58 -9.61
CA LYS A 147 12.74 -33.96 -9.38
C LYS A 147 11.25 -34.13 -9.66
N ILE A 148 10.55 -33.05 -10.01
CA ILE A 148 9.11 -33.02 -10.23
C ILE A 148 8.85 -33.29 -11.72
N HIS A 149 7.77 -34.02 -12.05
CA HIS A 149 7.39 -34.28 -13.44
C HIS A 149 6.91 -32.98 -14.13
N ASP A 150 7.14 -32.82 -15.43
CA ASP A 150 6.89 -31.56 -16.16
C ASP A 150 5.47 -31.02 -15.99
N LEU A 151 4.45 -31.89 -16.09
CA LEU A 151 3.05 -31.49 -15.89
C LEU A 151 2.78 -31.02 -14.45
N GLU A 152 3.33 -31.70 -13.45
CA GLU A 152 3.19 -31.33 -12.04
C GLU A 152 3.86 -29.97 -11.77
N LEU A 153 5.02 -29.73 -12.38
CA LEU A 153 5.74 -28.47 -12.29
C LEU A 153 4.90 -27.30 -12.84
N VAL A 154 4.22 -27.51 -13.97
CA VAL A 154 3.30 -26.50 -14.53
C VAL A 154 2.15 -26.19 -13.57
N PHE A 155 1.52 -27.21 -12.97
CA PHE A 155 0.45 -26.99 -11.98
C PHE A 155 0.97 -26.26 -10.74
N VAL A 156 2.11 -26.67 -10.20
CA VAL A 156 2.76 -26.01 -9.05
C VAL A 156 3.08 -24.55 -9.39
N ALA A 157 3.57 -24.27 -10.59
CA ALA A 157 3.89 -22.93 -11.04
C ALA A 157 2.66 -22.03 -11.13
N ILE A 158 1.58 -22.51 -11.76
CA ILE A 158 0.31 -21.76 -11.85
C ILE A 158 -0.23 -21.46 -10.45
N ILE A 159 -0.31 -22.46 -9.59
CA ILE A 159 -0.80 -22.29 -8.21
C ILE A 159 0.05 -21.26 -7.48
N SER A 160 1.38 -21.40 -7.50
CA SER A 160 2.30 -20.52 -6.78
C SER A 160 2.22 -19.06 -7.25
N ILE A 161 2.11 -18.85 -8.56
CA ILE A 161 2.01 -17.50 -9.14
C ILE A 161 0.65 -16.90 -8.77
N THR A 162 -0.45 -17.59 -9.05
CA THR A 162 -1.80 -17.07 -8.76
C THR A 162 -1.97 -16.78 -7.26
N SER A 163 -1.46 -17.66 -6.41
CA SER A 163 -1.57 -17.51 -4.97
C SER A 163 -0.66 -16.41 -4.41
N GLY A 164 0.54 -16.26 -4.97
CA GLY A 164 1.44 -15.15 -4.66
C GLY A 164 0.85 -13.80 -5.03
N LEU A 165 0.30 -13.67 -6.25
CA LEU A 165 -0.36 -12.44 -6.70
C LEU A 165 -1.60 -12.09 -5.86
N PHE A 166 -2.39 -13.09 -5.51
CA PHE A 166 -3.51 -12.92 -4.57
C PHE A 166 -3.01 -12.37 -3.24
N THR A 167 -1.98 -12.99 -2.66
CA THR A 167 -1.39 -12.55 -1.39
C THR A 167 -0.84 -11.12 -1.47
N MET A 168 -0.09 -10.78 -2.52
CA MET A 168 0.44 -9.42 -2.74
C MET A 168 -0.67 -8.37 -2.81
N TYR A 169 -1.79 -8.68 -3.48
CA TYR A 169 -2.92 -7.76 -3.58
C TYR A 169 -3.54 -7.43 -2.22
N PHE A 170 -3.85 -8.46 -1.41
CA PHE A 170 -4.45 -8.26 -0.10
C PHE A 170 -3.47 -7.60 0.86
N PHE A 171 -2.22 -8.07 0.88
CA PHE A 171 -1.19 -7.53 1.76
C PHE A 171 -0.85 -6.08 1.43
N GLY A 172 -0.71 -5.72 0.14
CA GLY A 172 -0.44 -4.35 -0.28
C GLY A 172 -1.57 -3.38 0.11
N LYS A 173 -2.82 -3.79 -0.07
CA LYS A 173 -3.98 -3.00 0.38
C LYS A 173 -4.00 -2.81 1.89
N TRP A 174 -3.77 -3.89 2.63
CA TRP A 174 -3.73 -3.87 4.08
C TRP A 174 -2.61 -2.96 4.59
N TRP A 175 -1.40 -3.12 4.05
CA TRP A 175 -0.22 -2.33 4.40
C TRP A 175 -0.48 -0.83 4.18
N PHE A 176 -0.99 -0.45 3.00
CA PHE A 176 -1.31 0.95 2.73
C PHE A 176 -2.31 1.51 3.73
N TYR A 177 -3.37 0.76 4.03
CA TYR A 177 -4.38 1.20 4.99
C TYR A 177 -3.80 1.42 6.40
N GLU A 178 -3.00 0.47 6.87
CA GLU A 178 -2.46 0.45 8.22
C GLU A 178 -1.41 1.55 8.44
N PHE A 179 -0.54 1.79 7.46
CA PHE A 179 0.53 2.77 7.59
C PHE A 179 0.10 4.18 7.15
N TYR A 180 -0.89 4.33 6.27
CA TYR A 180 -1.28 5.61 5.71
C TYR A 180 -2.78 5.87 5.84
N GLY A 181 -3.61 4.96 5.34
CA GLY A 181 -5.05 5.18 5.18
C GLY A 181 -5.80 5.55 6.47
N LYS A 182 -5.46 4.92 7.60
CA LYS A 182 -6.08 5.23 8.90
C LYS A 182 -5.81 6.66 9.38
N TYR A 183 -4.62 7.20 9.11
CA TYR A 183 -4.25 8.56 9.51
C TYR A 183 -4.82 9.59 8.54
N ILE A 184 -4.84 9.29 7.24
CA ILE A 184 -5.50 10.15 6.25
C ILE A 184 -7.00 10.27 6.57
N SER A 185 -7.65 9.19 6.99
CA SER A 185 -9.06 9.20 7.40
C SER A 185 -9.33 10.16 8.57
N GLN A 186 -8.42 10.23 9.56
CA GLN A 186 -8.53 11.19 10.68
C GLN A 186 -8.44 12.64 10.20
N ILE A 187 -7.58 12.92 9.21
CA ILE A 187 -7.46 14.27 8.62
C ILE A 187 -8.75 14.64 7.87
N VAL A 188 -9.33 13.69 7.13
CA VAL A 188 -10.61 13.88 6.43
C VAL A 188 -11.74 14.19 7.42
N GLU A 189 -11.77 13.53 8.56
CA GLU A 189 -12.78 13.76 9.61
C GLU A 189 -12.71 15.20 10.15
N VAL A 190 -11.51 15.69 10.46
CA VAL A 190 -11.31 17.10 10.88
C VAL A 190 -11.76 18.07 9.78
N LEU A 191 -11.56 17.75 8.50
CA LEU A 191 -12.01 18.60 7.40
C LEU A 191 -13.53 18.65 7.25
N LYS A 192 -14.23 17.54 7.56
CA LYS A 192 -15.70 17.51 7.57
C LYS A 192 -16.27 18.43 8.65
N GLU A 193 -15.67 18.46 9.84
CA GLU A 193 -16.05 19.37 10.94
C GLU A 193 -15.92 20.87 10.58
N ILE A 194 -15.12 21.20 9.56
CA ILE A 194 -14.90 22.57 9.08
C ILE A 194 -16.05 23.02 8.14
N GLY A 195 -17.02 22.16 7.82
CA GLY A 195 -18.25 22.54 7.09
C GLY A 195 -18.06 22.51 5.57
N ASN A 196 -17.53 21.41 5.04
CA ASN A 196 -17.27 21.28 3.59
C ASN A 196 -18.02 20.08 2.99
N THR A 197 -19.34 20.22 2.85
CA THR A 197 -20.28 19.21 2.34
C THR A 197 -19.95 18.74 0.91
N GLU A 198 -19.32 19.58 0.08
CA GLU A 198 -18.95 19.24 -1.31
C GLU A 198 -17.77 18.26 -1.43
N LEU A 199 -16.80 18.32 -0.51
CA LEU A 199 -15.69 17.35 -0.46
C LEU A 199 -16.11 15.99 0.10
N GLU A 200 -17.22 15.97 0.84
CA GLU A 200 -17.79 14.76 1.43
C GLU A 200 -18.26 13.76 0.37
N TYR A 201 -18.68 14.26 -0.79
CA TYR A 201 -19.20 13.43 -1.87
C TYR A 201 -18.10 12.71 -2.69
N ASN A 202 -16.97 13.38 -2.96
CA ASN A 202 -15.96 12.89 -3.90
C ASN A 202 -14.64 12.42 -3.25
N PHE A 203 -14.16 13.10 -2.22
CA PHE A 203 -12.80 12.88 -1.71
C PHE A 203 -12.72 11.76 -0.67
N GLY A 204 -13.79 11.50 0.11
CA GLY A 204 -13.79 10.43 1.12
C GLY A 204 -14.40 9.09 0.64
N LYS A 205 -15.42 9.15 -0.22
CA LYS A 205 -16.30 8.02 -0.55
C LYS A 205 -15.59 6.92 -1.36
N ASN A 206 -14.61 7.29 -2.20
CA ASN A 206 -13.82 6.36 -3.01
C ASN A 206 -12.43 6.07 -2.42
N ILE A 207 -11.81 7.03 -1.72
CA ILE A 207 -10.47 6.87 -1.13
C ILE A 207 -10.49 5.85 0.03
N PHE A 208 -11.58 5.84 0.81
CA PHE A 208 -11.78 4.92 1.94
C PHE A 208 -13.17 4.30 1.95
N LYS A 209 -13.57 3.61 0.87
CA LYS A 209 -14.64 2.60 0.98
C LYS A 209 -14.22 1.39 1.86
N VAL A 210 -13.29 1.60 2.80
CA VAL A 210 -13.12 0.80 4.00
C VAL A 210 -14.15 1.32 4.97
N ASN A 211 -15.36 0.79 4.88
CA ASN A 211 -16.38 0.98 5.90
C ASN A 211 -15.74 0.55 7.23
N THR A 212 -15.32 1.49 8.07
CA THR A 212 -14.66 1.22 9.36
C THR A 212 -15.53 0.35 10.26
N LYS A 213 -16.86 0.41 10.10
CA LYS A 213 -17.85 -0.49 10.71
C LYS A 213 -17.82 -1.93 10.18
N LYS A 214 -17.30 -2.16 8.97
CA LYS A 214 -17.15 -3.48 8.32
C LYS A 214 -15.68 -3.90 8.11
N ASN A 215 -14.70 -3.13 8.57
CA ASN A 215 -13.30 -3.52 8.44
C ASN A 215 -13.00 -4.64 9.44
N ILE A 216 -13.02 -5.88 8.94
CA ILE A 216 -12.83 -7.10 9.73
C ILE A 216 -11.48 -7.07 10.46
N TYR A 217 -10.46 -6.43 9.87
CA TYR A 217 -9.15 -6.22 10.50
C TYR A 217 -9.26 -5.37 11.78
N LEU A 218 -9.91 -4.20 11.72
CA LEU A 218 -10.08 -3.34 12.90
C LEU A 218 -10.93 -4.01 13.98
N ARG A 219 -11.94 -4.80 13.57
CA ARG A 219 -12.77 -5.56 14.50
C ARG A 219 -11.97 -6.63 15.24
N THR A 220 -11.08 -7.33 14.54
CA THR A 220 -10.18 -8.33 15.12
C THR A 220 -9.08 -7.70 15.97
N GLU A 221 -8.53 -6.56 15.56
CA GLU A 221 -7.59 -5.76 16.36
C GLU A 221 -8.23 -5.33 17.68
N ASN A 222 -9.39 -4.67 17.63
CA ASN A 222 -10.07 -4.18 18.83
C ASN A 222 -10.43 -5.34 19.76
N TYR A 223 -10.87 -6.48 19.23
CA TYR A 223 -11.14 -7.67 20.03
C TYR A 223 -9.87 -8.19 20.74
N LEU A 224 -8.77 -8.33 20.00
CA LEU A 224 -7.51 -8.85 20.54
C LEU A 224 -6.85 -7.87 21.52
N VAL A 225 -6.92 -6.57 21.26
CA VAL A 225 -6.41 -5.54 22.17
C VAL A 225 -7.22 -5.49 23.45
N ASN A 226 -8.55 -5.59 23.38
CA ASN A 226 -9.40 -5.62 24.57
C ASN A 226 -9.15 -6.87 25.43
N LYS A 227 -8.76 -8.00 24.81
CA LYS A 227 -8.55 -9.27 25.51
C LYS A 227 -7.15 -9.44 26.09
N ILE A 228 -6.12 -8.94 25.39
CA ILE A 228 -4.71 -9.26 25.68
C ILE A 228 -3.82 -8.01 25.75
N GLY A 229 -4.41 -6.81 25.74
CA GLY A 229 -3.69 -5.54 25.82
C GLY A 229 -2.90 -5.21 24.55
N ASN A 230 -1.80 -4.47 24.71
CA ASN A 230 -1.05 -3.91 23.57
C ASN A 230 -0.43 -5.01 22.66
N SER A 231 -0.15 -6.19 23.21
CA SER A 231 0.29 -7.37 22.46
C SER A 231 -0.76 -7.87 21.47
N GLY A 232 -2.04 -7.57 21.69
CA GLY A 232 -3.14 -7.89 20.78
C GLY A 232 -2.99 -7.28 19.39
N LYS A 233 -2.33 -6.11 19.28
CA LYS A 233 -2.02 -5.50 17.97
C LYS A 233 -1.03 -6.34 17.17
N ILE A 234 0.04 -6.78 17.83
CA ILE A 234 1.08 -7.61 17.21
C ILE A 234 0.48 -8.95 16.77
N ILE A 235 -0.34 -9.57 17.63
CA ILE A 235 -1.03 -10.82 17.33
C ILE A 235 -1.97 -10.63 16.13
N ASN A 236 -2.73 -9.54 16.08
CA ASN A 236 -3.63 -9.28 14.97
C ASN A 236 -2.88 -9.13 13.64
N ILE A 237 -1.75 -8.41 13.65
CA ILE A 237 -0.86 -8.28 12.48
C ILE A 237 -0.40 -9.67 12.01
N LEU A 238 0.11 -10.50 12.92
CA LEU A 238 0.55 -11.86 12.59
C LEU A 238 -0.60 -12.70 12.02
N LEU A 239 -1.77 -12.64 12.64
CA LEU A 239 -2.97 -13.39 12.22
C LEU A 239 -3.34 -13.06 10.77
N TRP A 240 -3.33 -11.77 10.41
CA TRP A 240 -3.63 -11.32 9.05
C TRP A 240 -2.51 -11.56 8.04
N ILE A 241 -1.26 -11.72 8.50
CA ILE A 241 -0.18 -12.26 7.66
C ILE A 241 -0.45 -13.73 7.34
N PHE A 242 -0.87 -14.55 8.31
CA PHE A 242 -1.05 -16.00 8.14
C PHE A 242 -2.38 -16.42 7.49
N ILE A 243 -3.46 -15.64 7.66
CA ILE A 243 -4.78 -15.90 7.05
C ILE A 243 -4.70 -16.21 5.54
N PRO A 244 -4.06 -15.39 4.69
CA PRO A 244 -3.99 -15.68 3.26
C PRO A 244 -3.26 -16.99 2.96
N PHE A 245 -2.22 -17.35 3.73
CA PHE A 245 -1.55 -18.66 3.60
C PHE A 245 -2.46 -19.82 3.97
N ILE A 246 -3.26 -19.68 5.03
CA ILE A 246 -4.22 -20.72 5.44
C ILE A 246 -5.34 -20.86 4.41
N CYS A 247 -5.90 -19.75 3.91
CA CYS A 247 -6.90 -19.78 2.85
C CYS A 247 -6.37 -20.43 1.57
N LEU A 248 -5.11 -20.17 1.23
CA LEU A 248 -4.41 -20.76 0.10
C LEU A 248 -4.19 -22.26 0.30
N LEU A 249 -3.77 -22.71 1.49
CA LEU A 249 -3.65 -24.13 1.81
C LEU A 249 -5.00 -24.87 1.71
N ILE A 250 -6.06 -24.26 2.24
CA ILE A 250 -7.42 -24.80 2.12
C ILE A 250 -7.84 -24.86 0.64
N PHE A 251 -7.54 -23.83 -0.14
CA PHE A 251 -7.83 -23.81 -1.57
C PHE A 251 -7.09 -24.92 -2.33
N ILE A 252 -5.79 -25.10 -2.08
CA ILE A 252 -5.01 -26.21 -2.65
C ILE A 252 -5.59 -27.56 -2.26
N PHE A 253 -5.96 -27.74 -0.98
CA PHE A 253 -6.58 -28.96 -0.50
C PHE A 253 -7.90 -29.25 -1.21
N ILE A 254 -8.76 -28.24 -1.39
CA ILE A 254 -10.04 -28.37 -2.11
C ILE A 254 -9.80 -28.70 -3.58
N CYS A 255 -8.87 -28.01 -4.25
CA CYS A 255 -8.52 -28.29 -5.64
C CYS A 255 -7.97 -29.72 -5.81
N GLY A 256 -7.06 -30.15 -4.92
CA GLY A 256 -6.53 -31.51 -4.92
C GLY A 256 -7.61 -32.56 -4.65
N PHE A 257 -8.53 -32.28 -3.73
CA PHE A 257 -9.68 -33.15 -3.45
C PHE A 257 -10.61 -33.26 -4.65
N ILE A 258 -10.92 -32.16 -5.33
CA ILE A 258 -11.77 -32.14 -6.53
C ILE A 258 -11.11 -32.93 -7.67
N VAL A 259 -9.82 -32.71 -7.92
CA VAL A 259 -9.06 -33.41 -8.96
C VAL A 259 -8.99 -34.92 -8.68
N GLY A 260 -8.71 -35.30 -7.43
CA GLY A 260 -8.68 -36.71 -7.02
C GLY A 260 -10.05 -37.39 -7.02
N TYR A 261 -11.09 -36.68 -6.62
CA TYR A 261 -12.48 -37.18 -6.60
C TYR A 261 -13.06 -37.34 -8.00
N LEU A 262 -12.72 -36.43 -8.93
CA LEU A 262 -13.19 -36.49 -10.32
C LEU A 262 -12.36 -37.42 -11.22
N GLY A 263 -11.30 -38.06 -10.70
CA GLY A 263 -10.53 -39.06 -11.44
C GLY A 263 -9.83 -38.51 -12.69
N LEU A 264 -9.53 -37.20 -12.73
CA LEU A 264 -8.97 -36.50 -13.90
C LEU A 264 -7.51 -36.89 -14.25
N PHE A 265 -6.92 -37.85 -13.53
CA PHE A 265 -5.57 -38.38 -13.74
C PHE A 265 -5.52 -39.92 -13.74
N ASN A 266 -6.61 -40.59 -14.14
CA ASN A 266 -6.56 -41.99 -14.59
C ASN A 266 -6.50 -42.07 -16.12
#